data_AF-A0A524F465-F1
#
_entry.id   AF-A0A524F465-F1
#
_cell.length_a   1.000
_cell.length_b   1.000
_cell.length_c   1.000
_cell.angle_alpha   90.00
_cell.angle_beta   90.00
_cell.angle_gamma   90.00
#
_symmetry.space_group_name_H-M   'P 1'
#
loop_
_entity.id
_entity.type
_entity.pdbx_description
1 polymer ?
#
loop_
_entity_poly.entity_id
_entity_poly.type
_entity_poly.pdbx_seq_one_letter_code
_entity_poly.pdbx_strand_id
1 'polypeptide(L)'
;MVDMKLASEVKGLRDKGFGDDPKLVLKIFELMKQASAEIDDLQEELEDIDEFVGQMVVEDKDFKWWVKIGDGTFDYGEGESSDPSFTMSGNWETMGGLMSGEMIN
;
A
#
# COMPACT_ATOMS: atom_id res chain seq x y z
N MET A 1 2.51 -0.67 18.26
CA MET A 1 1.40 -1.61 18.47
C MET A 1 0.49 -1.55 17.25
N VAL A 2 0.13 -2.70 16.71
CA VAL A 2 -0.81 -2.81 15.58
C VAL A 2 -2.24 -2.49 16.04
N ASP A 3 -2.93 -1.62 15.31
CA ASP A 3 -4.35 -1.30 15.55
C ASP A 3 -5.25 -2.43 15.05
N MET A 4 -5.83 -3.18 16.00
CA MET A 4 -6.73 -4.30 15.71
C MET A 4 -8.03 -3.88 15.02
N LYS A 5 -8.49 -2.62 15.21
CA LYS A 5 -9.64 -2.10 14.48
C LYS A 5 -9.27 -1.90 13.02
N LEU A 6 -8.12 -1.30 12.74
CA LEU A 6 -7.60 -1.15 11.38
C LEU A 6 -7.39 -2.51 10.70
N ALA A 7 -6.83 -3.49 11.42
CA ALA A 7 -6.66 -4.84 10.91
C ALA A 7 -8.01 -5.48 10.48
N SER A 8 -9.06 -5.27 11.28
CA SER A 8 -10.41 -5.72 10.95
C SER A 8 -10.99 -4.98 9.73
N GLU A 9 -10.78 -3.67 9.62
CA GLU A 9 -11.18 -2.87 8.46
C GLU A 9 -10.49 -3.35 7.17
N VAL A 10 -9.17 -3.55 7.20
CA VAL A 10 -8.38 -4.04 6.05
C VAL A 10 -8.80 -5.45 5.64
N LYS A 11 -9.09 -6.34 6.60
CA LYS A 11 -9.67 -7.65 6.29
C LYS A 11 -11.00 -7.51 5.55
N GLY A 12 -11.89 -6.62 6.02
CA GLY A 12 -13.16 -6.35 5.34
C GLY A 12 -13.00 -5.77 3.94
N LEU A 13 -11.94 -4.98 3.68
CA LEU A 13 -11.62 -4.46 2.34
C LEU A 13 -11.13 -5.56 1.40
N ARG A 14 -10.33 -6.52 1.89
CA ARG A 14 -9.93 -7.70 1.11
C ARG A 14 -11.12 -8.58 0.72
N ASP A 15 -12.10 -8.73 1.61
CA ASP A 15 -13.27 -9.59 1.36
C ASP A 15 -14.29 -8.95 0.39
N LYS A 16 -14.36 -7.61 0.33
CA LYS A 16 -15.39 -6.87 -0.42
C LYS A 16 -14.87 -6.12 -1.64
N GLY A 17 -13.54 -6.07 -1.81
CA GLY A 17 -12.88 -5.15 -2.71
C GLY A 17 -12.88 -3.70 -2.20
N PHE A 18 -12.11 -2.84 -2.87
CA PHE A 18 -11.95 -1.44 -2.49
C PHE A 18 -13.12 -0.53 -2.91
N GLY A 19 -14.11 -1.07 -3.63
CA GLY A 19 -15.21 -0.26 -4.17
C GLY A 19 -14.69 0.89 -5.04
N ASP A 20 -15.28 2.08 -4.92
CA ASP A 20 -15.04 3.21 -5.81
C ASP A 20 -14.14 4.32 -5.22
N ASP A 21 -13.70 4.15 -3.97
CA ASP A 21 -12.87 5.10 -3.22
C ASP A 21 -11.40 4.64 -3.19
N PRO A 22 -10.52 5.28 -3.98
CA PRO A 22 -9.11 4.88 -4.04
C PRO A 22 -8.33 5.15 -2.75
N LYS A 23 -8.83 6.03 -1.87
CA LYS A 23 -8.15 6.34 -0.60
C LYS A 23 -8.16 5.17 0.36
N LEU A 24 -9.05 4.20 0.19
CA LEU A 24 -9.12 3.01 1.02
C LEU A 24 -7.83 2.17 0.95
N VAL A 25 -7.03 2.30 -0.13
CA VAL A 25 -5.72 1.65 -0.24
C VAL A 25 -4.76 2.09 0.87
N LEU A 26 -4.85 3.34 1.33
CA LEU A 26 -3.98 3.90 2.36
C LEU A 26 -4.15 3.19 3.70
N LYS A 27 -5.32 2.59 3.96
CA LYS A 27 -5.56 1.79 5.17
C LYS A 27 -4.75 0.50 5.20
N ILE A 28 -4.52 -0.12 4.03
CA ILE A 28 -3.65 -1.30 3.95
C ILE A 28 -2.23 -0.88 4.34
N PHE A 29 -1.73 0.22 3.77
CA PHE A 29 -0.37 0.66 3.98
C PHE A 29 -0.13 1.15 5.41
N GLU A 30 -1.11 1.79 6.04
CA GLU A 30 -1.05 2.09 7.47
C GLU A 30 -0.91 0.81 8.31
N LEU A 31 -1.68 -0.23 7.99
CA LEU A 31 -1.57 -1.50 8.70
C LEU A 31 -0.20 -2.15 8.47
N MET A 32 0.30 -2.13 7.23
CA MET A 32 1.63 -2.67 6.90
C MET A 32 2.74 -1.92 7.61
N LYS A 33 2.67 -0.58 7.69
CA LYS A 33 3.62 0.25 8.44
C LYS A 33 3.60 -0.05 9.94
N GLN A 34 2.41 -0.26 10.51
CA GLN A 34 2.30 -0.66 11.92
C GLN A 34 2.85 -2.07 12.14
N ALA A 35 2.61 -2.99 11.21
CA ALA A 35 3.09 -4.36 11.27
C ALA A 35 4.61 -4.44 11.12
N SER A 36 5.21 -3.67 10.21
CA SER A 36 6.66 -3.67 9.97
C SER A 36 7.48 -3.21 11.17
N ALA A 37 6.89 -2.43 12.08
CA ALA A 37 7.55 -1.99 13.30
C ALA A 37 7.39 -2.97 14.49
N GLU A 38 6.55 -4.00 14.36
CA GLU A 38 6.13 -4.85 15.47
C GLU A 38 6.31 -6.35 15.19
N ILE A 39 6.49 -6.75 13.93
CA ILE A 39 6.69 -8.13 13.51
C ILE A 39 8.14 -8.27 13.09
N ASP A 40 8.96 -8.88 13.94
CA ASP A 40 10.40 -9.06 13.72
C ASP A 40 10.69 -9.70 12.35
N ASP A 41 9.97 -10.77 11.98
CA ASP A 41 10.12 -11.44 10.69
C ASP A 41 9.92 -10.48 9.49
N LEU A 42 8.93 -9.57 9.57
CA LEU A 42 8.67 -8.60 8.50
C LEU A 42 9.73 -7.49 8.49
N GLN A 43 10.23 -7.10 9.66
CA GLN A 43 11.30 -6.13 9.76
C GLN A 43 12.59 -6.69 9.13
N GLU A 44 12.94 -7.94 9.44
CA GLU A 44 14.09 -8.65 8.86
C GLU A 44 13.96 -8.71 7.32
N GLU A 45 12.77 -9.05 6.79
CA GLU A 45 12.54 -9.04 5.34
C GLU A 45 12.75 -7.65 4.70
N LEU A 46 12.40 -6.57 5.39
CA LEU A 46 12.59 -5.21 4.88
C LEU A 46 14.05 -4.76 4.95
N GLU A 47 14.84 -5.26 5.92
CA GLU A 47 16.27 -4.97 6.04
C GLU A 47 17.09 -5.60 4.90
N ASP A 48 16.59 -6.70 4.32
CA ASP A 48 17.24 -7.41 3.21
C ASP A 48 16.95 -6.81 1.81
N ILE A 49 16.05 -5.81 1.72
CA ILE A 49 15.64 -5.18 0.46
C ILE A 49 16.23 -3.78 0.37
N ASP A 50 16.93 -3.46 -0.74
CA ASP A 50 17.37 -2.09 -1.01
C ASP A 50 16.17 -1.13 -1.08
N GLU A 51 16.27 0.05 -0.44
CA GLU A 51 15.18 1.03 -0.45
C GLU A 51 14.76 1.41 -1.88
N PHE A 52 13.45 1.35 -2.14
CA PHE A 52 12.84 1.92 -3.34
C PHE A 52 11.54 2.66 -3.01
N VAL A 53 11.19 3.61 -3.89
CA VAL A 53 9.96 4.39 -3.80
C VAL A 53 9.10 4.13 -5.03
N GLY A 54 7.94 3.51 -4.83
CA GLY A 54 6.94 3.30 -5.87
C GLY A 54 5.91 4.42 -5.87
N GLN A 55 5.75 5.12 -7.00
CA GLN A 55 4.65 6.06 -7.23
C GLN A 55 3.50 5.35 -7.93
N MET A 56 2.29 5.56 -7.42
CA MET A 56 1.06 5.03 -7.98
C MET A 56 0.16 6.19 -8.41
N VAL A 57 -0.37 6.12 -9.63
CA VAL A 57 -1.23 7.14 -10.22
C VAL A 57 -2.52 6.50 -10.73
N VAL A 58 -3.65 6.88 -10.17
CA VAL A 58 -4.96 6.50 -10.70
C VAL A 58 -5.31 7.51 -11.79
N GLU A 59 -5.50 7.08 -13.03
CA GLU A 59 -5.67 8.00 -14.17
C GLU A 59 -7.09 8.55 -14.28
N ASP A 60 -8.08 7.75 -13.88
CA ASP A 60 -9.52 8.05 -13.94
C ASP A 60 -10.07 8.59 -12.60
N LYS A 61 -9.18 8.81 -11.62
CA LYS A 61 -9.48 9.48 -10.35
C LYS A 61 -8.38 10.50 -10.09
N ASP A 62 -8.68 11.66 -9.51
CA ASP A 62 -7.64 12.62 -9.10
C ASP A 62 -6.95 12.14 -7.81
N PHE A 63 -6.30 10.98 -7.88
CA PHE A 63 -5.68 10.32 -6.73
C PHE A 63 -4.35 9.70 -7.09
N LYS A 64 -3.38 9.95 -6.21
CA LYS A 64 -2.01 9.44 -6.29
C LYS A 64 -1.59 9.05 -4.88
N TRP A 65 -0.71 8.08 -4.79
CA TRP A 65 -0.03 7.75 -3.54
C TRP A 65 1.35 7.19 -3.84
N TRP A 66 2.20 7.18 -2.83
CA TRP A 66 3.51 6.57 -2.91
C TRP A 66 3.70 5.58 -1.75
N VAL A 67 4.58 4.61 -1.97
CA VAL A 67 5.08 3.69 -0.95
C VAL A 67 6.60 3.68 -1.00
N LYS A 68 7.23 3.63 0.16
CA LYS A 68 8.68 3.49 0.36
C LYS A 68 8.91 2.21 1.14
N ILE A 69 9.72 1.31 0.58
CA ILE A 69 9.93 -0.04 1.10
C ILE A 69 11.42 -0.35 1.00
N GLY A 70 11.99 -1.01 2.01
CA GLY A 70 13.38 -1.43 2.06
C GLY A 70 14.18 -0.71 3.13
N ASP A 71 15.44 -1.12 3.32
CA ASP A 71 16.34 -0.65 4.39
C ASP A 71 15.67 -0.67 5.78
N GLY A 72 14.88 -1.72 6.05
CA GLY A 72 14.13 -1.90 7.30
C GLY A 72 12.94 -0.93 7.46
N THR A 73 12.56 -0.20 6.40
CA THR A 73 11.52 0.83 6.44
C THR A 73 10.32 0.44 5.57
N PHE A 74 9.13 0.71 6.11
CA PHE A 74 7.90 0.77 5.35
C PHE A 74 7.22 2.12 5.62
N ASP A 75 7.07 2.95 4.59
CA ASP A 75 6.37 4.23 4.68
C ASP A 75 5.48 4.47 3.46
N TYR A 76 4.54 5.40 3.58
CA TYR A 76 3.61 5.71 2.52
C TYR A 76 3.03 7.12 2.67
N GLY A 77 2.45 7.64 1.59
CA GLY A 77 1.75 8.93 1.64
C GLY A 77 0.78 9.15 0.48
N GLU A 78 -0.21 10.00 0.72
CA GLU A 78 -1.09 10.53 -0.33
C GLU A 78 -0.34 11.58 -1.15
N GLY A 79 -0.55 11.57 -2.48
CA GLY A 79 0.04 12.52 -3.41
C GLY A 79 1.26 11.97 -4.17
N GLU A 80 2.23 12.86 -4.42
CA GLU A 80 3.41 12.59 -5.24
C GLU A 80 4.67 12.43 -4.39
N SER A 81 5.50 11.46 -4.73
CA SER A 81 6.89 11.38 -4.28
C SER A 81 7.75 12.36 -5.09
N SER A 82 8.78 12.93 -4.44
CA SER A 82 9.74 13.82 -5.10
C SER A 82 10.74 13.08 -6.01
N ASP A 83 11.00 11.80 -5.72
CA ASP A 83 12.01 11.00 -6.43
C ASP A 83 11.59 9.52 -6.45
N PRO A 84 10.59 9.14 -7.27
CA PRO A 84 10.15 7.76 -7.37
C PRO A 84 11.16 6.91 -8.15
N SER A 85 11.48 5.74 -7.63
CA SER A 85 12.27 4.72 -8.32
C SER A 85 11.53 4.17 -9.54
N PHE A 86 10.19 4.11 -9.46
CA PHE A 86 9.31 3.81 -10.60
C PHE A 86 7.93 4.42 -10.39
N THR A 87 7.20 4.59 -11.49
CA THR A 87 5.80 5.02 -11.50
C THR A 87 4.94 3.99 -12.20
N MET A 88 3.86 3.56 -11.55
CA MET A 88 2.79 2.79 -12.17
C MET A 88 1.54 3.67 -12.30
N SER A 89 0.91 3.62 -13.47
CA SER A 89 -0.35 4.30 -13.74
C SER A 89 -1.39 3.34 -14.32
N GLY A 90 -2.65 3.63 -14.06
CA GLY A 90 -3.77 2.88 -14.60
C GLY A 90 -5.11 3.37 -14.09
N ASN A 91 -6.20 2.79 -14.58
CA ASN A 91 -7.53 3.09 -14.06
C ASN A 91 -7.77 2.42 -12.69
N TRP A 92 -8.75 2.92 -11.96
CA TRP A 92 -9.05 2.44 -10.61
C TRP A 92 -9.52 0.99 -10.60
N GLU A 93 -10.27 0.56 -11.61
CA GLU A 93 -10.71 -0.83 -11.74
C GLU A 93 -9.52 -1.80 -11.72
N THR A 94 -8.47 -1.52 -12.51
CA THR A 94 -7.27 -2.36 -12.58
C THR A 94 -6.42 -2.23 -11.31
N MET A 95 -6.19 -1.00 -10.84
CA MET A 95 -5.34 -0.78 -9.66
C MET A 95 -5.98 -1.31 -8.38
N GLY A 96 -7.28 -1.10 -8.19
CA GLY A 96 -8.05 -1.62 -7.07
C GLY A 96 -8.05 -3.16 -7.04
N GLY A 97 -8.24 -3.80 -8.19
CA GLY A 97 -8.18 -5.26 -8.33
C GLY A 97 -6.78 -5.84 -8.06
N LEU A 98 -5.72 -5.12 -8.43
CA LEU A 98 -4.34 -5.51 -8.06
C LEU A 98 -4.14 -5.47 -6.55
N MET A 99 -4.60 -4.39 -5.90
CA MET A 99 -4.38 -4.16 -4.47
C MET A 99 -5.25 -5.07 -3.57
N SER A 100 -6.43 -5.48 -4.04
CA SER A 100 -7.29 -6.46 -3.35
C SER A 100 -6.77 -7.90 -3.49
N GLY A 101 -5.90 -8.16 -4.47
CA GLY A 101 -5.47 -9.50 -4.83
C GLY A 101 -6.52 -10.24 -5.69
N GLU A 102 -7.58 -9.58 -6.13
CA GLU A 102 -8.63 -10.18 -6.97
C GLU A 102 -8.13 -10.51 -8.38
N MET A 103 -7.06 -9.87 -8.87
CA MET A 103 -6.47 -10.18 -10.18
C MET A 103 -5.55 -11.41 -10.21
N ILE A 104 -5.21 -12.01 -9.06
CA ILE A 104 -4.24 -13.13 -8.96
C ILE A 104 -4.96 -14.48 -8.73
N ASN A 105 -6.30 -14.50 -8.63
CA ASN A 105 -7.10 -15.72 -8.46
C ASN A 105 -7.71 -16.26 -9.76
#